data_AF-A0A6P8ZER3-F1
#
_entry.id   AF-A0A6P8ZER3-F1
#
_cell.length_a   1.000
_cell.length_b   1.000
_cell.length_c   1.000
_cell.angle_alpha   90.00
_cell.angle_beta   90.00
_cell.angle_gamma   90.00
#
_symmetry.space_group_name_H-M   'P 1'
#
loop_
_entity.id
_entity.type
_entity.pdbx_description
1 polymer ?
#
loop_
_entity_poly.entity_id
_entity_poly.type
_entity_poly.pdbx_seq_one_letter_code
_entity_poly.pdbx_strand_id
1 'polypeptide(L)'
;MSTTATFPLKSRNKMQPATLFGFLLLGIFVTLSTAYNGQDIYAEPNCAIVEDHARKFRDISDPTHYWVCPEGQEKADYIQCPDNYAFMEPEQACVVWEEWKWLEPYTK
;
A
#
# COMPACT_ATOMS: atom_id res chain seq x y z
N MET A 1 52.13 -8.80 -51.25
CA MET A 1 50.79 -8.27 -50.92
C MET A 1 50.37 -8.86 -49.58
N SER A 2 50.31 -8.05 -48.52
CA SER A 2 49.69 -8.45 -47.24
C SER A 2 48.93 -7.25 -46.71
N THR A 3 47.61 -7.40 -46.65
CA THR A 3 46.64 -6.40 -46.22
C THR A 3 46.58 -6.38 -44.69
N THR A 4 47.00 -5.26 -44.09
CA THR A 4 46.78 -4.98 -42.67
C THR A 4 45.30 -4.64 -42.46
N ALA A 5 44.59 -5.50 -41.72
CA ALA A 5 43.21 -5.22 -41.29
C ALA A 5 43.25 -4.27 -40.08
N THR A 6 42.84 -3.02 -40.29
CA THR A 6 42.62 -2.05 -39.21
C THR A 6 41.22 -2.27 -38.64
N PHE A 7 41.12 -2.85 -37.44
CA PHE A 7 39.87 -2.89 -36.69
C PHE A 7 39.64 -1.53 -35.99
N PRO A 8 38.46 -0.90 -36.11
CA PRO A 8 38.19 0.34 -35.38
C PRO A 8 37.99 0.04 -33.89
N LEU A 9 38.82 0.64 -33.03
CA LEU A 9 38.56 0.67 -31.59
C LEU A 9 37.28 1.47 -31.33
N LYS A 10 36.25 0.77 -30.84
CA LYS A 10 35.02 1.36 -30.31
C LYS A 10 35.39 2.35 -29.20
N SER A 11 35.13 3.63 -29.42
CA SER A 11 35.26 4.69 -28.43
C SER A 11 34.50 4.34 -27.15
N ARG A 12 35.16 4.45 -26.00
CA ARG A 12 34.57 4.27 -24.67
C ARG A 12 33.61 5.43 -24.41
N ASN A 13 32.31 5.16 -24.46
CA ASN A 13 31.28 6.16 -24.14
C ASN A 13 31.52 6.72 -22.73
N LYS A 14 31.92 7.98 -22.62
CA LYS A 14 31.94 8.70 -21.34
C LYS A 14 30.49 8.98 -20.96
N MET A 15 29.97 8.25 -19.96
CA MET A 15 28.66 8.51 -19.38
C MET A 15 28.62 9.97 -18.91
N GLN A 16 27.72 10.77 -19.48
CA GLN A 16 27.62 12.19 -19.15
C GLN A 16 27.10 12.33 -17.71
N PRO A 17 27.61 13.27 -16.91
CA PRO A 17 27.15 13.47 -15.53
C PRO A 17 25.65 13.79 -15.42
N ALA A 18 25.07 14.41 -16.44
CA ALA A 18 23.62 14.61 -16.56
C ALA A 18 22.84 13.29 -16.62
N THR A 19 23.39 12.27 -17.28
CA THR A 19 22.78 10.93 -17.38
C THR A 19 22.80 10.23 -16.02
N LEU A 20 23.91 10.34 -15.28
CA LEU A 20 24.01 9.80 -13.91
C LEU A 20 23.03 10.49 -12.95
N PHE A 21 22.92 11.82 -13.04
CA PHE A 21 21.97 12.58 -12.24
C PHE A 21 20.52 12.23 -12.57
N GLY A 22 20.20 12.03 -13.85
CA GLY A 22 18.89 11.58 -14.29
C GLY A 22 18.52 10.20 -13.71
N PHE A 23 19.45 9.23 -13.74
CA PHE A 23 19.23 7.92 -13.14
C PHE A 23 19.10 7.97 -11.61
N LEU A 24 19.87 8.85 -10.94
CA LEU A 24 19.76 9.06 -9.50
C LEU A 24 18.36 9.57 -9.12
N LEU A 25 17.86 10.60 -9.83
CA LEU A 25 16.53 11.17 -9.57
C LEU A 25 15.41 10.17 -9.87
N LEU A 26 15.53 9.40 -10.95
CA LEU A 26 14.59 8.31 -11.25
C LEU A 26 14.61 7.25 -10.16
N GLY A 27 15.79 6.86 -9.68
CA GLY A 27 15.91 5.89 -8.58
C GLY A 27 15.21 6.36 -7.31
N ILE A 28 15.42 7.63 -6.93
CA ILE A 28 14.76 8.25 -5.76
C ILE A 28 13.24 8.34 -5.97
N PHE A 29 12.78 8.68 -7.16
CA PHE A 29 11.35 8.76 -7.45
C PHE A 29 10.67 7.38 -7.33
N VAL A 30 11.32 6.33 -7.84
CA VAL A 30 10.83 4.95 -7.75
C VAL A 30 10.80 4.47 -6.29
N THR A 31 11.80 4.79 -5.48
CA THR A 31 11.77 4.40 -4.05
C THR A 31 10.73 5.17 -3.25
N LEU A 32 10.49 6.45 -3.58
CA LEU A 32 9.41 7.22 -2.94
C LEU A 32 8.03 6.70 -3.34
N SER A 33 7.83 6.35 -4.62
CA SER A 33 6.53 5.85 -5.07
C SER A 33 6.19 4.49 -4.49
N THR A 34 7.17 3.60 -4.26
CA THR A 34 6.93 2.33 -3.56
C THR A 34 6.72 2.49 -2.06
N ALA A 35 7.24 3.56 -1.45
CA ALA A 35 6.99 3.90 -0.05
C ALA A 35 5.64 4.63 0.16
N TYR A 36 5.04 5.15 -0.90
CA TYR A 36 3.75 5.85 -0.82
C TYR A 36 2.61 4.86 -0.62
N ASN A 37 2.24 4.66 0.64
CA ASN A 37 1.00 3.99 1.02
C ASN A 37 -0.12 5.03 0.97
N GLY A 38 -0.67 5.28 -0.21
CA GLY A 38 -1.90 6.05 -0.34
C GLY A 38 -2.98 5.45 0.55
N GLN A 39 -3.90 6.26 1.08
CA GLN A 39 -5.05 5.72 1.80
C GLN A 39 -5.87 4.88 0.82
N ASP A 40 -5.74 3.56 0.94
CA ASP A 40 -6.57 2.62 0.19
C ASP A 40 -8.02 2.93 0.54
N ILE A 41 -8.85 3.15 -0.48
CA ILE A 41 -10.27 3.45 -0.31
C ILE A 41 -11.03 2.29 0.34
N TYR A 42 -10.46 1.08 0.34
CA TYR A 42 -10.97 -0.11 1.02
C TYR A 42 -10.26 -0.39 2.35
N ALA A 43 -9.08 0.19 2.56
CA ALA A 43 -8.26 0.10 3.77
C ALA A 43 -8.11 -1.31 4.36
N GLU A 44 -7.85 -2.32 3.50
CA GLU A 44 -7.48 -3.65 3.98
C GLU A 44 -6.22 -3.57 4.85
N PRO A 45 -6.24 -4.06 6.11
CA PRO A 45 -5.09 -4.00 6.99
C PRO A 45 -4.02 -5.00 6.57
N ASN A 46 -2.75 -4.63 6.73
CA ASN A 46 -1.64 -5.55 6.53
C ASN A 46 -1.50 -6.47 7.76
N CYS A 47 -2.00 -7.71 7.67
CA CYS A 47 -1.98 -8.65 8.77
C CYS A 47 -0.58 -9.06 9.25
N ALA A 48 0.47 -8.86 8.45
CA ALA A 48 1.85 -9.14 8.86
C ALA A 48 2.39 -8.18 9.93
N ILE A 49 1.76 -7.02 10.12
CA ILE A 49 2.15 -6.01 11.13
C ILE A 49 1.11 -5.84 12.24
N VAL A 50 0.02 -6.61 12.22
CA VAL A 50 -1.01 -6.58 13.25
C VAL A 50 -0.57 -7.46 14.41
N GLU A 51 -0.42 -6.88 15.60
CA GLU A 51 -0.08 -7.63 16.82
C GLU A 51 -1.34 -8.20 17.51
N ASP A 52 -2.45 -7.46 17.45
CA ASP A 52 -3.74 -7.87 18.02
C ASP A 52 -4.65 -8.47 16.94
N HIS A 53 -4.59 -9.79 16.80
CA HIS A 53 -5.40 -10.55 15.85
C HIS A 53 -6.90 -10.60 16.20
N ALA A 54 -7.32 -10.12 17.37
CA ALA A 54 -8.73 -9.96 17.72
C ALA A 54 -9.28 -8.59 17.33
N ARG A 55 -8.41 -7.62 16.99
CA ARG A 55 -8.81 -6.28 16.58
C ARG A 55 -9.53 -6.32 15.23
N LYS A 56 -10.63 -5.58 15.17
CA LYS A 56 -11.41 -5.34 13.95
C LYS A 56 -11.08 -3.96 13.39
N PHE A 57 -10.86 -3.90 12.09
CA PHE A 57 -10.54 -2.68 11.37
C PHE A 57 -11.74 -2.27 10.53
N ARG A 58 -12.04 -0.97 10.54
CA ARG A 58 -13.15 -0.41 9.79
C ARG A 58 -12.80 -0.32 8.31
N ASP A 59 -13.72 -0.72 7.45
CA ASP A 59 -13.66 -0.37 6.02
C ASP A 59 -14.07 1.10 5.82
N ILE A 60 -13.28 1.83 5.03
CA ILE A 60 -13.49 3.27 4.81
C ILE A 60 -14.68 3.52 3.87
N SER A 61 -14.91 2.63 2.90
CA SER A 61 -15.91 2.77 1.86
C SER A 61 -17.28 2.21 2.25
N ASP A 62 -17.31 1.15 3.05
CA ASP A 62 -18.52 0.41 3.41
C ASP A 62 -18.60 0.16 4.93
N PRO A 63 -19.44 0.92 5.65
CA PRO A 63 -19.58 0.73 7.08
C PRO A 63 -20.33 -0.56 7.46
N THR A 64 -20.92 -1.29 6.51
CA THR A 64 -21.59 -2.57 6.79
C THR A 64 -20.62 -3.75 6.88
N HIS A 65 -19.34 -3.52 6.61
CA HIS A 65 -18.29 -4.52 6.71
C HIS A 65 -17.14 -4.07 7.61
N TYR A 66 -16.37 -5.05 8.09
CA TYR A 66 -15.13 -4.83 8.80
C TYR A 66 -14.11 -5.90 8.42
N TRP A 67 -12.84 -5.58 8.66
CA TRP A 67 -11.72 -6.47 8.45
C TRP A 67 -11.27 -7.07 9.78
N VAL A 68 -10.84 -8.33 9.77
CA VAL A 68 -10.12 -8.94 10.90
C VAL A 68 -8.90 -9.67 10.34
N CYS A 69 -7.81 -9.71 11.10
CA CYS A 69 -6.59 -10.42 10.73
C CYS A 69 -6.42 -11.67 11.59
N PRO A 70 -6.85 -12.85 11.13
CA PRO A 70 -6.67 -14.08 11.89
C PRO A 70 -5.19 -14.40 12.09
N GLU A 71 -4.88 -15.02 13.23
CA GLU A 71 -3.51 -15.44 13.53
C GLU A 71 -3.02 -16.47 12.49
N GLY A 72 -1.81 -16.24 11.96
CA GLY A 72 -1.20 -17.12 10.96
C GLY A 72 -1.73 -16.97 9.54
N GLN A 73 -2.59 -15.97 9.27
CA GLN A 73 -3.01 -15.62 7.91
C GLN A 73 -2.31 -14.36 7.39
N GLU A 74 -1.91 -14.40 6.12
CA GLU A 74 -1.30 -13.24 5.44
C GLU A 74 -2.35 -12.20 5.02
N LYS A 75 -3.62 -12.60 4.89
CA LYS A 75 -4.73 -11.77 4.43
C LYS A 75 -5.77 -11.55 5.51
N ALA A 76 -6.43 -10.39 5.42
CA ALA A 76 -7.56 -10.07 6.29
C ALA A 76 -8.84 -10.73 5.79
N ASP A 77 -9.69 -11.16 6.71
CA ASP A 77 -11.04 -11.60 6.42
C ASP A 77 -11.97 -10.39 6.35
N TYR A 78 -12.84 -10.36 5.34
CA TYR A 78 -13.87 -9.33 5.14
C TYR A 78 -15.21 -9.83 5.67
N ILE A 79 -15.67 -9.26 6.78
CA ILE A 79 -16.86 -9.74 7.49
C ILE A 79 -17.98 -8.73 7.41
N GLN A 80 -19.15 -9.19 6.97
CA GLN A 80 -20.38 -8.42 6.92
C GLN A 80 -21.06 -8.38 8.30
N CYS A 81 -21.52 -7.20 8.70
CA CYS A 81 -22.42 -7.02 9.84
C CYS A 81 -23.81 -7.58 9.54
N PRO A 82 -24.62 -7.90 10.57
CA PRO A 82 -26.02 -8.28 10.37
C PRO A 82 -26.83 -7.19 9.66
N ASP A 83 -27.98 -7.56 9.09
CA ASP A 83 -28.89 -6.62 8.42
C ASP A 83 -29.32 -5.48 9.35
N ASN A 84 -29.26 -4.24 8.86
CA ASN A 84 -29.48 -2.99 9.61
C ASN A 84 -28.44 -2.68 10.70
N TYR A 85 -27.24 -3.24 10.59
CA TYR A 85 -26.11 -2.88 11.44
C TYR A 85 -24.95 -2.31 10.61
N ALA A 86 -24.12 -1.51 11.27
CA ALA A 86 -22.88 -0.99 10.73
C ALA A 86 -21.77 -1.08 11.78
N PHE A 87 -20.54 -1.31 11.33
CA PHE A 87 -19.37 -1.42 12.18
C PHE A 87 -18.95 -0.05 12.72
N MET A 88 -18.71 0.00 14.04
CA MET A 88 -18.21 1.17 14.74
C MET A 88 -16.87 0.83 15.41
N GLU A 89 -15.78 1.45 14.93
CA GLU A 89 -14.43 1.11 15.37
C GLU A 89 -14.19 1.31 16.88
N PRO A 90 -14.65 2.40 17.54
CA PRO A 90 -14.49 2.56 18.99
C PRO A 90 -15.12 1.45 19.82
N GLU A 91 -16.26 0.93 19.37
CA GLU A 91 -17.00 -0.14 20.05
C GLU A 91 -16.48 -1.54 19.65
N GLN A 92 -15.64 -1.63 18.62
CA GLN A 92 -15.16 -2.89 18.02
C GLN A 92 -16.32 -3.87 17.72
N ALA A 93 -17.48 -3.32 17.32
CA ALA A 93 -18.73 -4.05 17.17
C ALA A 93 -19.60 -3.48 16.05
N CYS A 94 -20.50 -4.33 15.54
CA CYS A 94 -21.61 -3.92 14.71
C CYS A 94 -22.69 -3.32 15.62
N VAL A 95 -23.03 -2.05 15.40
CA VAL A 95 -24.10 -1.33 16.09
C VAL A 95 -25.28 -1.14 15.15
N VAL A 96 -26.48 -0.92 15.69
CA VAL A 96 -27.66 -0.68 14.86
C VAL A 96 -27.44 0.58 14.02
N TRP A 97 -27.91 0.59 12.77
CA TRP A 97 -27.67 1.66 11.80
C TRP A 97 -28.03 3.06 12.34
N GLU A 98 -29.10 3.17 13.13
CA GLU A 98 -29.54 4.45 13.72
C GLU A 98 -28.57 5.00 14.78
N GLU A 99 -27.80 4.12 15.42
CA GLU A 99 -26.79 4.48 16.42
C GLU A 99 -25.42 4.71 15.79
N TRP A 100 -25.23 4.24 14.56
CA TRP A 100 -23.98 4.35 13.85
C TRP A 100 -23.64 5.81 13.54
N LYS A 101 -22.36 6.14 13.62
CA LYS A 101 -21.82 7.47 13.37
C LYS A 101 -20.63 7.37 12.45
N TRP A 102 -20.64 8.18 11.40
CA TRP A 102 -19.45 8.38 10.60
C TRP A 102 -18.39 9.10 11.44
N LEU A 103 -17.30 8.41 11.71
CA LEU A 103 -16.12 9.01 12.32
C LEU A 103 -15.29 9.60 11.18
N GLU A 104 -15.19 10.94 11.18
CA GLU A 104 -14.28 11.64 10.28
C GLU A 104 -12.87 11.05 10.41
N PRO A 105 -12.13 10.89 9.29
CA PRO A 105 -10.78 10.34 9.35
C PRO A 105 -9.92 11.23 10.26
N TYR A 106 -9.03 10.60 11.03
CA TYR A 106 -8.07 11.28 11.89
C TYR A 106 -7.33 12.38 11.11
N THR A 107 -7.81 13.62 11.24
CA THR A 107 -7.06 14.80 10.84
C THR A 107 -5.94 14.93 11.87
N LYS A 108 -4.72 14.59 11.45
CA LYS A 108 -3.51 14.91 12.22
C LYS A 108 -3.30 16.41 12.28
#